data_AF-A0A330G8Z6-F1
#
_entry.id   AF-A0A330G8Z6-F1
#
_cell.length_a   1.000
_cell.length_b   1.000
_cell.length_c   1.000
_cell.angle_alpha   90.00
_cell.angle_beta   90.00
_cell.angle_gamma   90.00
#
_symmetry.space_group_name_H-M   'P 1'
#
loop_
_entity.id
_entity.type
_entity.pdbx_description
1 polymer ?
#
loop_
_entity_poly.entity_id
_entity_poly.type
_entity_poly.pdbx_seq_one_letter_code
_entity_poly.pdbx_strand_id
1 'polypeptide(L)'
;MLSDSLSVDGLAQDIAETFTMYQRYMSGFADVMNGTSDVVIVINGTSLTVPGQKSLAKKGDNNDITGLNALTKPLSISQGGTGDKTAAGAVNNLGLGAGAPAIGMPFFWPSSAMPNTVMPEWSDMVFLKYNGSSFSASTYPKLALVNPSLILPDVRGEFIRVWDDGRGIDSGRALLSAQSDAQQAITGQFLDATMGANASAAGVFQMTQLAQSGLSTGQSGSFNQKNVYFDTSKVVRTSAENRPRNIAFNLLVRAK
;
A
#
# COMPACT_ATOMS: atom_id res chain seq x y z
N MET A 1 13.75 37.67 -71.52
CA MET A 1 13.88 38.83 -72.42
C MET A 1 13.97 40.04 -71.53
N LEU A 2 14.96 40.91 -71.71
CA LEU A 2 15.05 42.16 -70.93
C LEU A 2 13.87 43.05 -71.35
N SER A 3 12.90 43.23 -70.45
CA SER A 3 11.85 44.24 -70.59
C SER A 3 12.51 45.61 -70.69
N ASP A 4 12.03 46.45 -71.60
CA ASP A 4 12.48 47.84 -71.71
C ASP A 4 11.90 48.64 -70.53
N SER A 5 12.59 48.56 -69.39
CA SER A 5 12.19 49.14 -68.09
C SER A 5 12.13 50.67 -68.10
N LEU A 6 12.48 51.32 -69.22
CA LEU A 6 12.40 52.76 -69.44
C LEU A 6 11.02 53.21 -69.98
N SER A 7 10.18 52.29 -70.45
CA SER A 7 8.81 52.60 -70.90
C SER A 7 7.78 52.34 -69.79
N VAL A 8 6.67 53.08 -69.78
CA VAL A 8 5.56 52.87 -68.82
C VAL A 8 5.01 51.45 -68.92
N ASP A 9 4.95 50.91 -70.13
CA ASP A 9 4.48 49.55 -70.40
C ASP A 9 5.48 48.49 -69.91
N GLY A 10 6.79 48.74 -70.08
CA GLY A 10 7.85 47.86 -69.59
C GLY A 10 7.96 47.84 -68.06
N LEU A 11 7.78 48.99 -67.40
CA LEU A 11 7.68 49.06 -65.94
C LEU A 11 6.42 48.35 -65.43
N ALA A 12 5.28 48.54 -66.11
CA ALA A 12 4.04 47.84 -65.77
C ALA A 12 4.20 46.32 -65.90
N GLN A 13 4.94 45.86 -66.91
CA GLN A 13 5.22 44.44 -67.12
C GLN A 13 6.18 43.88 -66.06
N ASP A 14 7.26 44.58 -65.73
CA ASP A 14 8.23 44.14 -64.71
C ASP A 14 7.60 44.10 -63.30
N ILE A 15 6.72 45.05 -62.99
CA ILE A 15 5.91 45.06 -61.78
C ILE A 15 4.90 43.90 -61.79
N ALA A 16 4.22 43.64 -62.90
CA ALA A 16 3.26 42.54 -63.02
C ALA A 16 3.94 41.17 -62.85
N GLU A 17 5.12 40.99 -63.45
CA GLU A 17 5.94 39.78 -63.28
C GLU A 17 6.40 39.61 -61.83
N THR A 18 6.86 40.68 -61.19
CA THR A 18 7.26 40.69 -59.78
C THR A 18 6.09 40.37 -58.84
N PHE A 19 4.91 40.95 -59.07
CA PHE A 19 3.70 40.65 -58.29
C PHE A 19 3.23 39.21 -58.49
N THR A 20 3.32 38.70 -59.72
CA THR A 20 2.99 37.30 -60.03
C THR A 20 3.91 36.34 -59.28
N MET A 21 5.21 36.66 -59.22
CA MET A 21 6.18 35.91 -58.43
C MET A 21 5.88 35.96 -56.93
N TYR A 22 5.58 37.15 -56.38
CA TYR A 22 5.21 37.30 -54.97
C TYR A 22 3.94 36.53 -54.62
N GLN A 23 2.90 36.62 -55.44
CA GLN A 23 1.65 35.87 -55.23
C GLN A 23 1.88 34.36 -55.26
N ARG A 24 2.73 33.86 -56.17
CA ARG A 24 3.08 32.43 -56.24
C ARG A 24 3.86 31.95 -55.01
N TYR A 25 4.74 32.77 -54.45
CA TYR A 25 5.44 32.41 -53.21
C TYR A 25 4.51 32.50 -51.98
N MET A 26 3.63 33.49 -51.93
CA MET A 26 2.68 33.66 -50.84
C MET A 26 1.56 32.60 -50.87
N SER A 27 1.15 32.12 -52.05
CA SER A 27 0.17 31.04 -52.19
C SER A 27 0.71 29.74 -51.60
N GLY A 28 1.96 29.38 -51.90
CA GLY A 28 2.60 28.19 -51.30
C GLY A 28 2.71 28.28 -49.78
N PHE A 29 3.00 29.46 -49.23
CA PHE A 29 2.98 29.67 -47.77
C PHE A 29 1.57 29.51 -47.19
N ALA A 30 0.55 30.10 -47.82
CA ALA A 30 -0.84 29.96 -47.39
C ALA A 30 -1.32 28.49 -47.43
N ASP A 31 -0.89 27.75 -48.46
CA ASP A 31 -1.16 26.32 -48.60
C ASP A 31 -0.52 25.52 -47.46
N VAL A 32 0.74 25.82 -47.10
CA VAL A 32 1.41 25.20 -45.96
C VAL A 32 0.73 25.52 -44.64
N MET A 33 0.43 26.80 -44.37
CA MET A 33 -0.15 27.21 -43.09
C MET A 33 -1.58 26.68 -42.89
N ASN A 34 -2.32 26.47 -43.97
CA ASN A 34 -3.71 26.00 -43.90
C ASN A 34 -3.90 24.52 -44.23
N GLY A 35 -2.90 23.86 -44.82
CA GLY A 35 -2.95 22.47 -45.27
C GLY A 35 -3.10 21.47 -44.13
N THR A 36 -4.01 20.51 -44.31
CA THR A 36 -4.29 19.40 -43.39
C THR A 36 -3.55 18.11 -43.77
N SER A 37 -2.87 18.12 -44.91
CA SER A 37 -2.01 17.06 -45.46
C SER A 37 -0.67 17.66 -45.88
N ASP A 38 0.23 16.83 -46.40
CA ASP A 38 1.44 17.32 -47.05
C ASP A 38 1.07 18.18 -48.27
N VAL A 39 1.82 19.26 -48.44
CA VAL A 39 1.68 20.26 -49.49
C VAL A 39 2.88 20.14 -50.41
N VAL A 40 2.63 20.04 -51.72
CA VAL A 40 3.69 20.00 -52.72
C VAL A 40 3.91 21.41 -53.26
N ILE A 41 5.10 21.96 -53.03
CA ILE A 41 5.51 23.27 -53.53
C ILE A 41 6.49 23.05 -54.68
N VAL A 42 6.20 23.62 -55.85
CA VAL A 42 7.10 23.55 -57.01
C VAL A 42 7.93 24.82 -57.11
N ILE A 43 9.22 24.71 -56.78
CA ILE A 43 10.20 25.79 -56.85
C ILE A 43 11.14 25.52 -58.03
N ASN A 44 11.18 26.43 -59.00
CA ASN A 44 12.05 26.31 -60.20
C ASN A 44 11.92 24.95 -60.92
N GLY A 45 10.70 24.40 -61.00
CA GLY A 45 10.43 23.09 -61.63
C GLY A 45 10.73 21.88 -60.76
N THR A 46 11.25 22.06 -59.55
CA THR A 46 11.50 20.99 -58.58
C THR A 46 10.37 20.92 -57.56
N SER A 47 9.75 19.74 -57.42
CA SER A 47 8.72 19.49 -56.41
C SER A 47 9.36 19.24 -55.04
N LEU A 48 8.97 20.04 -54.06
CA LEU A 48 9.32 19.86 -52.64
C LEU A 48 8.05 19.56 -51.85
N THR A 49 8.01 18.41 -51.18
CA THR A 49 6.92 18.06 -50.27
C THR A 49 7.22 18.57 -48.88
N VAL A 50 6.35 19.43 -48.35
CA VAL A 50 6.43 19.94 -46.98
C VAL A 50 5.16 19.55 -46.21
N PRO A 51 5.26 19.15 -44.94
CA PRO A 51 4.07 18.91 -44.13
C PRO A 51 3.27 20.21 -43.97
N GLY A 52 1.97 20.17 -44.23
CA GLY A 52 1.07 21.27 -43.86
C GLY A 52 1.12 21.51 -42.34
N GLN A 53 1.02 22.76 -41.90
CA GLN A 53 1.14 23.13 -40.49
C GLN A 53 0.11 22.40 -39.61
N LYS A 54 -1.10 22.13 -40.14
CA LYS A 54 -2.15 21.38 -39.41
C LYS A 54 -1.92 19.87 -39.44
N SER A 55 -0.99 19.36 -40.26
CA SER A 55 -0.60 17.94 -40.28
C SER A 55 0.58 17.64 -39.35
N LEU A 56 1.30 18.65 -38.84
CA LEU A 56 2.48 18.47 -37.99
C LEU A 56 2.21 17.69 -36.70
N ALA A 57 0.99 17.76 -36.17
CA ALA A 57 0.60 16.98 -35.00
C ALA A 57 0.63 15.45 -35.26
N LYS A 58 0.52 15.03 -36.52
CA LYS A 58 0.53 13.62 -36.96
C LYS A 58 1.92 13.09 -37.33
N LYS A 59 2.96 13.91 -37.25
CA LYS A 59 4.30 13.50 -37.71
C LYS A 59 5.00 12.66 -36.64
N GLY A 60 5.48 11.48 -37.03
CA GLY A 60 6.14 10.53 -36.13
C GLY A 60 5.17 9.54 -35.47
N ASP A 61 5.51 9.03 -34.29
CA ASP A 61 4.72 8.00 -33.57
C ASP A 61 3.36 8.52 -33.06
N ASN A 62 3.11 9.83 -33.17
CA ASN A 62 1.88 10.53 -32.79
C ASN A 62 0.87 10.65 -33.95
N ASN A 63 0.83 9.67 -34.85
CA ASN A 63 -0.02 9.69 -36.05
C ASN A 63 -1.54 9.73 -35.76
N ASP A 64 -1.95 9.55 -34.50
CA ASP A 64 -3.34 9.60 -34.04
C ASP A 64 -3.79 10.96 -33.51
N ILE A 65 -2.90 11.96 -33.42
CA ILE A 65 -3.28 13.33 -33.05
C ILE A 65 -3.93 14.03 -34.25
N THR A 66 -5.26 14.20 -34.21
CA THR A 66 -6.03 14.83 -35.29
C THR A 66 -6.13 16.37 -35.17
N GLY A 67 -5.63 16.96 -34.07
CA GLY A 67 -5.53 18.42 -33.88
C GLY A 67 -4.82 18.81 -32.58
N LEU A 68 -4.37 20.08 -32.46
CA LEU A 68 -3.61 20.60 -31.31
C LEU A 68 -4.44 20.85 -30.04
N ASN A 69 -5.77 20.73 -30.13
CA ASN A 69 -6.70 21.26 -29.15
C ASN A 69 -7.38 20.15 -28.33
N ALA A 70 -7.23 18.88 -28.71
CA ALA A 70 -7.93 17.78 -28.09
C ALA A 70 -7.23 16.45 -28.32
N LEU A 71 -6.51 15.96 -27.32
CA LEU A 71 -6.23 14.53 -27.18
C LEU A 71 -7.56 13.83 -26.83
N THR A 72 -8.37 13.55 -27.85
CA THR A 72 -9.63 12.81 -27.72
C THR A 72 -9.41 11.30 -27.63
N LYS A 73 -8.16 10.84 -27.63
CA LYS A 73 -7.78 9.45 -27.39
C LYS A 73 -6.73 9.45 -26.27
N PRO A 74 -6.90 8.65 -25.21
CA PRO A 74 -5.89 8.57 -24.17
C PRO A 74 -4.62 7.94 -24.74
N LEU A 75 -3.47 8.49 -24.37
CA LEU A 75 -2.17 7.89 -24.68
C LEU A 75 -2.07 6.54 -23.97
N SER A 76 -1.61 5.51 -24.68
CA SER A 76 -1.42 4.18 -24.08
C SER A 76 -0.33 4.22 -23.00
N ILE A 77 -0.28 3.18 -22.15
CA ILE A 77 0.83 3.02 -21.18
C ILE A 77 2.17 2.91 -21.90
N SER A 78 2.23 2.21 -23.05
CA SER A 78 3.45 2.09 -23.84
C SER A 78 3.96 3.42 -24.41
N GLN A 79 3.08 4.42 -24.54
CA GLN A 79 3.39 5.78 -24.97
C GLN A 79 3.60 6.75 -23.79
N GLY A 80 3.65 6.23 -22.54
CA GLY A 80 3.82 7.03 -21.33
C GLY A 80 2.53 7.69 -20.81
N GLY A 81 1.37 7.30 -21.34
CA GLY A 81 0.06 7.71 -20.83
C GLY A 81 -0.52 6.75 -19.81
N THR A 82 -1.80 6.92 -19.52
CA THR A 82 -2.56 6.07 -18.58
C THR A 82 -3.54 5.12 -19.29
N GLY A 83 -3.69 5.23 -20.61
CA GLY A 83 -4.63 4.44 -21.41
C GLY A 83 -6.11 4.78 -21.19
N ASP A 84 -6.44 5.77 -20.35
CA ASP A 84 -7.84 6.18 -20.08
C ASP A 84 -7.98 7.70 -19.91
N LYS A 85 -9.18 8.23 -20.13
CA LYS A 85 -9.51 9.65 -19.97
C LYS A 85 -10.07 9.98 -18.59
N THR A 86 -10.47 8.98 -17.83
CA THR A 86 -11.07 9.11 -16.50
C THR A 86 -10.03 8.80 -15.44
N ALA A 87 -10.15 9.45 -14.28
CA ALA A 87 -9.29 9.14 -13.14
C ALA A 87 -9.41 7.66 -12.73
N ALA A 88 -10.62 7.11 -12.73
CA ALA A 88 -10.87 5.71 -12.37
C ALA A 88 -10.20 4.73 -13.35
N GLY A 89 -10.40 4.92 -14.65
CA GLY A 89 -9.77 4.06 -15.66
C GLY A 89 -8.25 4.21 -15.69
N ALA A 90 -7.72 5.41 -15.45
CA ALA A 90 -6.28 5.63 -15.36
C ALA A 90 -5.67 4.88 -14.17
N VAL A 91 -6.30 4.94 -13.00
CA VAL A 91 -5.87 4.21 -11.80
C VAL A 91 -5.94 2.70 -12.04
N ASN A 92 -6.99 2.19 -12.70
CA ASN A 92 -7.11 0.77 -13.03
C ASN A 92 -6.01 0.30 -14.00
N ASN A 93 -5.77 1.05 -15.08
CA ASN A 93 -4.76 0.71 -16.08
C ASN A 93 -3.34 0.74 -15.49
N LEU A 94 -3.08 1.63 -14.52
CA LEU A 94 -1.81 1.68 -13.79
C LEU A 94 -1.70 0.62 -12.68
N GLY A 95 -2.69 -0.26 -12.50
CA GLY A 95 -2.68 -1.32 -11.48
C GLY A 95 -2.91 -0.81 -10.05
N LEU A 96 -3.52 0.36 -9.89
CA LEU A 96 -3.75 1.03 -8.60
C LEU A 96 -5.21 0.98 -8.12
N GLY A 97 -6.10 0.32 -8.88
CA GLY A 97 -7.57 0.34 -8.72
C GLY A 97 -8.07 0.02 -7.32
N ALA A 98 -7.76 -1.17 -6.82
CA ALA A 98 -8.17 -1.63 -5.48
C ALA A 98 -7.27 -1.10 -4.35
N GLY A 99 -6.30 -0.24 -4.67
CA GLY A 99 -5.14 0.02 -3.84
C GLY A 99 -4.17 -1.17 -3.84
N ALA A 100 -2.95 -0.94 -3.35
CA ALA A 100 -1.92 -1.96 -3.30
C ALA A 100 -1.16 -1.89 -1.96
N PRO A 101 -1.06 -2.98 -1.18
CA PRO A 101 -0.32 -2.97 0.08
C PRO A 101 1.12 -2.56 -0.16
N ALA A 102 1.69 -1.63 0.61
CA ALA A 102 3.08 -1.22 0.39
C ALA A 102 4.07 -2.40 0.58
N ILE A 103 5.18 -2.39 -0.18
CA ILE A 103 6.22 -3.43 -0.04
C ILE A 103 6.80 -3.37 1.37
N GLY A 104 6.93 -4.52 2.01
CA GLY A 104 7.49 -4.62 3.37
C GLY A 104 6.52 -4.35 4.50
N MET A 105 5.31 -3.84 4.24
CA MET A 105 4.32 -3.67 5.31
C MET A 105 3.57 -4.98 5.59
N PRO A 106 3.61 -5.50 6.83
CA PRO A 106 2.83 -6.67 7.20
C PRO A 106 1.34 -6.34 7.26
N PHE A 107 0.49 -7.28 6.85
CA PHE A 107 -0.95 -7.18 7.00
C PHE A 107 -1.58 -8.54 7.32
N PHE A 108 -2.69 -8.51 8.06
CA PHE A 108 -3.46 -9.72 8.38
C PHE A 108 -4.30 -10.15 7.18
N TRP A 109 -4.33 -11.45 6.93
CA TRP A 109 -5.01 -12.04 5.79
C TRP A 109 -5.91 -13.22 6.21
N PRO A 110 -7.23 -13.16 5.91
CA PRO A 110 -8.19 -14.14 6.42
C PRO A 110 -8.27 -15.44 5.59
N SER A 111 -7.75 -15.44 4.37
CA SER A 111 -7.86 -16.60 3.46
C SER A 111 -6.63 -17.49 3.52
N SER A 112 -6.81 -18.78 3.27
CA SER A 112 -5.70 -19.72 3.06
C SER A 112 -5.05 -19.56 1.67
N ALA A 113 -5.82 -19.10 0.69
CA ALA A 113 -5.33 -18.77 -0.66
C ALA A 113 -4.57 -17.43 -0.62
N MET A 114 -3.53 -17.29 -1.44
CA MET A 114 -2.73 -16.06 -1.46
C MET A 114 -3.49 -14.91 -2.13
N PRO A 115 -3.23 -13.65 -1.74
CA PRO A 115 -4.00 -12.51 -2.25
C PRO A 115 -4.01 -12.41 -3.79
N ASN A 116 -2.85 -12.62 -4.44
CA ASN A 116 -2.70 -12.61 -5.90
C ASN A 116 -3.47 -13.74 -6.63
N THR A 117 -3.97 -14.74 -5.90
CA THR A 117 -4.78 -15.83 -6.48
C THR A 117 -6.29 -15.59 -6.37
N VAL A 118 -6.72 -14.66 -5.52
CA VAL A 118 -8.14 -14.38 -5.27
C VAL A 118 -8.55 -12.95 -5.61
N MET A 119 -7.59 -12.04 -5.74
CA MET A 119 -7.79 -10.65 -6.16
C MET A 119 -7.16 -10.45 -7.54
N PRO A 120 -7.96 -10.37 -8.62
CA PRO A 120 -7.45 -10.14 -9.97
C PRO A 120 -6.55 -8.91 -10.08
N GLU A 121 -6.86 -7.85 -9.34
CA GLU A 121 -6.12 -6.59 -9.30
C GLU A 121 -4.73 -6.73 -8.69
N TRP A 122 -4.45 -7.82 -7.97
CA TRP A 122 -3.15 -8.11 -7.36
C TRP A 122 -2.48 -9.34 -8.01
N SER A 123 -2.97 -9.81 -9.16
CA SER A 123 -2.48 -11.03 -9.81
C SER A 123 -1.01 -10.96 -10.24
N ASP A 124 -0.49 -9.77 -10.49
CA ASP A 124 0.90 -9.48 -10.84
C ASP A 124 1.80 -9.20 -9.61
N MET A 125 1.20 -9.06 -8.43
CA MET A 125 1.90 -8.85 -7.17
C MET A 125 2.38 -10.17 -6.56
N VAL A 126 3.44 -10.08 -5.75
CA VAL A 126 3.99 -11.23 -5.03
C VAL A 126 3.90 -11.00 -3.53
N PHE A 127 3.38 -11.99 -2.83
CA PHE A 127 3.21 -11.96 -1.38
C PHE A 127 3.97 -13.11 -0.73
N LEU A 128 4.58 -12.84 0.41
CA LEU A 128 5.32 -13.81 1.22
C LEU A 128 4.69 -13.93 2.61
N LYS A 129 5.00 -15.04 3.30
CA LYS A 129 4.50 -15.35 4.65
C LYS A 129 5.58 -15.06 5.69
N TYR A 130 5.18 -14.55 6.84
CA TYR A 130 6.06 -14.50 8.03
C TYR A 130 6.15 -15.89 8.67
N ASN A 131 6.94 -16.78 8.06
CA ASN A 131 7.04 -18.20 8.41
C ASN A 131 8.49 -18.70 8.53
N GLY A 132 9.46 -17.79 8.76
CA GLY A 132 10.88 -18.13 8.86
C GLY A 132 11.59 -18.31 7.51
N SER A 133 10.90 -18.11 6.39
CA SER A 133 11.50 -18.27 5.06
C SER A 133 12.52 -17.18 4.74
N SER A 134 13.59 -17.58 4.05
CA SER A 134 14.52 -16.65 3.43
C SER A 134 13.99 -16.16 2.08
N PHE A 135 14.49 -15.01 1.63
CA PHE A 135 14.20 -14.45 0.33
C PHE A 135 15.46 -13.82 -0.29
N SER A 136 15.44 -13.57 -1.60
CA SER A 136 16.58 -12.97 -2.30
C SER A 136 16.46 -11.46 -2.42
N ALA A 137 17.53 -10.74 -2.07
CA ALA A 137 17.63 -9.29 -2.31
C ALA A 137 17.65 -8.93 -3.80
N SER A 138 18.14 -9.81 -4.68
CA SER A 138 18.12 -9.57 -6.13
C SER A 138 16.70 -9.68 -6.69
N THR A 139 15.88 -10.58 -6.13
CA THR A 139 14.49 -10.78 -6.53
C THR A 139 13.56 -9.73 -5.91
N TYR A 140 13.77 -9.39 -4.64
CA TYR A 140 12.93 -8.46 -3.86
C TYR A 140 13.76 -7.34 -3.21
N PRO A 141 14.38 -6.44 -4.00
CA PRO A 141 15.31 -5.44 -3.49
C PRO A 141 14.66 -4.46 -2.51
N LYS A 142 13.40 -4.08 -2.75
CA LYS A 142 12.66 -3.18 -1.84
C LYS A 142 12.30 -3.86 -0.52
N LEU A 143 11.96 -5.15 -0.54
CA LEU A 143 11.72 -5.90 0.70
C LEU A 143 13.01 -6.06 1.50
N ALA A 144 14.16 -6.25 0.84
CA ALA A 144 15.47 -6.32 1.50
C ALA A 144 15.84 -5.03 2.27
N LEU A 145 15.34 -3.87 1.85
CA LEU A 145 15.52 -2.62 2.61
C LEU A 145 14.73 -2.63 3.93
N VAL A 146 13.57 -3.30 3.97
CA VAL A 146 12.70 -3.39 5.16
C VAL A 146 13.09 -4.56 6.06
N ASN A 147 13.54 -5.67 5.48
CA ASN A 147 14.04 -6.86 6.19
C ASN A 147 15.48 -7.20 5.73
N PRO A 148 16.50 -6.49 6.25
CA PRO A 148 17.89 -6.66 5.81
C PRO A 148 18.50 -8.03 6.10
N SER A 149 17.93 -8.79 7.04
CA SER A 149 18.34 -10.18 7.33
C SER A 149 18.02 -11.14 6.19
N LEU A 150 17.22 -10.70 5.20
CA LEU A 150 16.72 -11.52 4.09
C LEU A 150 15.91 -12.74 4.56
N ILE A 151 15.39 -12.67 5.79
CA ILE A 151 14.56 -13.69 6.42
C ILE A 151 13.34 -12.99 7.00
N LEU A 152 12.15 -13.50 6.68
CA LEU A 152 10.93 -13.09 7.34
C LEU A 152 10.80 -13.87 8.66
N PRO A 153 10.72 -13.21 9.83
CA PRO A 153 10.55 -13.90 11.10
C PRO A 153 9.38 -14.88 11.06
N ASP A 154 9.52 -16.03 11.72
CA ASP A 154 8.40 -16.93 11.92
C ASP A 154 7.54 -16.38 13.06
N VAL A 155 6.32 -15.94 12.73
CA VAL A 155 5.38 -15.34 13.70
C VAL A 155 4.13 -16.20 13.86
N ARG A 156 4.14 -17.41 13.32
CA ARG A 156 2.98 -18.32 13.38
C ARG A 156 2.75 -18.74 14.82
N GLY A 157 1.60 -18.35 15.38
CA GLY A 157 1.25 -18.60 16.77
C GLY A 157 1.68 -17.50 17.75
N GLU A 158 2.38 -16.47 17.27
CA GLU A 158 2.88 -15.38 18.11
C GLU A 158 1.84 -14.28 18.29
N PHE A 159 1.82 -13.66 19.47
CA PHE A 159 1.14 -12.39 19.70
C PHE A 159 2.05 -11.23 19.35
N ILE A 160 1.64 -10.39 18.39
CA ILE A 160 2.39 -9.20 18.00
C ILE A 160 2.08 -8.08 19.00
N ARG A 161 3.14 -7.45 19.53
CA ARG A 161 3.04 -6.24 20.34
C ARG A 161 3.95 -5.14 19.82
N VAL A 162 3.61 -3.90 20.14
CA VAL A 162 4.41 -2.73 19.80
C VAL A 162 5.74 -2.79 20.58
N TRP A 163 6.82 -2.45 19.89
CA TRP A 163 8.16 -2.37 20.48
C TRP A 163 8.26 -1.17 21.41
N ASP A 164 9.00 -1.32 22.51
CA ASP A 164 9.10 -0.30 23.54
C ASP A 164 9.85 0.96 23.08
N ASP A 165 10.81 0.79 22.17
CA ASP A 165 11.61 1.87 21.55
C ASP A 165 12.11 2.93 22.55
N GLY A 166 12.56 2.49 23.72
CA GLY A 166 13.15 3.34 24.74
C GLY A 166 12.17 4.01 25.71
N ARG A 167 10.87 3.66 25.69
CA ARG A 167 9.89 4.14 26.68
C ARG A 167 10.19 3.65 28.10
N GLY A 168 10.80 2.47 28.24
CA GLY A 168 11.24 1.89 29.50
C GLY A 168 10.28 0.87 30.13
N ILE A 169 9.16 0.54 29.48
CA ILE A 169 8.19 -0.44 30.00
C ILE A 169 8.70 -1.87 29.81
N ASP A 170 9.38 -2.12 28.70
CA ASP A 170 9.95 -3.41 28.34
C ASP A 170 11.40 -3.24 27.94
N SER A 171 12.15 -2.69 28.89
CA SER A 171 13.56 -2.33 28.74
C SER A 171 14.42 -3.55 28.40
N GLY A 172 15.36 -3.38 27.48
CA GLY A 172 16.32 -4.42 27.10
C GLY A 172 15.78 -5.44 26.09
N ARG A 173 14.51 -5.36 25.67
CA ARG A 173 13.98 -6.25 24.62
C ARG A 173 14.35 -5.75 23.22
N ALA A 174 14.93 -6.64 22.42
CA ALA A 174 15.25 -6.37 21.02
C ALA A 174 13.99 -6.35 20.14
N LEU A 175 14.00 -5.52 19.09
CA LEU A 175 12.95 -5.51 18.08
C LEU A 175 12.89 -6.90 17.40
N LEU A 176 11.67 -7.43 17.19
CA LEU A 176 11.40 -8.77 16.64
C LEU A 176 11.86 -9.98 17.48
N SER A 177 12.35 -9.79 18.72
CA SER A 177 12.64 -10.94 19.58
C SER A 177 11.34 -11.58 20.11
N ALA A 178 11.29 -12.91 20.13
CA ALA A 178 10.20 -13.65 20.75
C ALA A 178 10.23 -13.53 22.29
N GLN A 179 9.06 -13.60 22.91
CA GLN A 179 8.89 -13.62 24.35
C GLN A 179 7.88 -14.71 24.69
N SER A 180 8.26 -15.63 25.59
CA SER A 180 7.33 -16.65 26.09
C SER A 180 6.23 -16.03 26.96
N ASP A 181 5.12 -16.75 27.12
CA ASP A 181 4.04 -16.34 28.00
C ASP A 181 4.50 -16.26 29.46
N ALA A 182 3.89 -15.32 30.20
CA ALA A 182 4.16 -15.14 31.62
C ALA A 182 2.88 -14.72 32.35
N GLN A 183 2.79 -15.10 33.62
CA GLN A 183 1.78 -14.62 34.55
C GLN A 183 2.47 -13.85 35.68
N GLN A 184 1.81 -12.82 36.21
CA GLN A 184 2.32 -12.12 37.38
C GLN A 184 2.29 -13.02 38.61
N ALA A 185 3.20 -12.75 39.56
CA ALA A 185 3.25 -13.49 40.81
C ALA A 185 1.98 -13.26 41.64
N ILE A 186 1.39 -14.35 42.14
CA ILE A 186 0.28 -14.33 43.09
C ILE A 186 0.90 -14.52 44.48
N THR A 187 0.75 -13.54 45.39
CA THR A 187 1.38 -13.55 46.72
C THR A 187 0.37 -13.19 47.82
N GLY A 188 0.61 -13.64 49.07
CA GLY A 188 -0.25 -13.33 50.22
C GLY A 188 0.19 -14.00 51.53
N GLN A 189 -0.36 -13.56 52.66
CA GLN A 189 -0.13 -14.11 54.01
C GLN A 189 -1.37 -13.97 54.91
N PHE A 190 -1.56 -14.86 55.90
CA PHE A 190 -2.64 -14.77 56.90
C PHE A 190 -2.08 -14.48 58.31
N LEU A 191 -2.68 -13.52 59.05
CA LEU A 191 -2.29 -13.09 60.41
C LEU A 191 -3.55 -12.88 61.31
N ASP A 192 -3.50 -13.23 62.60
CA ASP A 192 -4.52 -12.98 63.67
C ASP A 192 -6.02 -13.19 63.31
N ALA A 193 -6.36 -14.19 62.49
CA ALA A 193 -7.74 -14.44 62.07
C ALA A 193 -8.58 -15.21 63.13
N THR A 194 -9.76 -14.68 63.50
CA THR A 194 -10.78 -15.35 64.36
C THR A 194 -12.10 -15.51 63.61
N MET A 195 -12.79 -16.66 63.76
CA MET A 195 -13.98 -17.00 62.95
C MET A 195 -15.14 -17.51 63.84
N GLY A 196 -16.40 -17.27 63.44
CA GLY A 196 -17.60 -17.65 64.22
C GLY A 196 -18.13 -19.07 63.93
N ALA A 197 -19.17 -19.49 64.65
CA ALA A 197 -19.73 -20.84 64.54
C ALA A 197 -20.13 -21.27 63.11
N ASN A 198 -20.62 -20.33 62.30
CA ASN A 198 -21.23 -20.60 60.99
C ASN A 198 -20.26 -20.42 59.78
N ALA A 199 -18.93 -20.34 59.95
CA ALA A 199 -17.98 -20.07 58.85
C ALA A 199 -17.75 -21.24 57.85
N SER A 200 -17.69 -20.95 56.54
CA SER A 200 -17.61 -21.90 55.39
C SER A 200 -16.94 -21.28 54.13
N ALA A 201 -16.50 -22.09 53.16
CA ALA A 201 -15.95 -21.58 51.88
C ALA A 201 -16.15 -22.49 50.66
N ALA A 202 -16.07 -21.87 49.48
CA ALA A 202 -16.36 -22.41 48.17
C ALA A 202 -15.68 -21.57 47.07
N GLY A 203 -15.87 -21.93 45.78
CA GLY A 203 -15.13 -21.30 44.67
C GLY A 203 -13.67 -21.31 45.00
N VAL A 204 -12.85 -20.37 44.54
CA VAL A 204 -11.39 -20.28 44.74
C VAL A 204 -10.93 -20.16 46.20
N PHE A 205 -11.77 -20.47 47.18
CA PHE A 205 -11.38 -20.46 48.57
C PHE A 205 -11.95 -21.68 49.29
N GLN A 206 -11.32 -22.08 50.39
CA GLN A 206 -11.77 -23.16 51.25
C GLN A 206 -11.69 -22.74 52.71
N MET A 207 -12.42 -23.43 53.58
CA MET A 207 -12.43 -23.18 55.01
C MET A 207 -12.64 -24.49 55.74
N THR A 208 -11.96 -24.62 56.87
CA THR A 208 -12.06 -25.80 57.74
C THR A 208 -12.14 -25.35 59.18
N GLN A 209 -13.02 -25.99 59.94
CA GLN A 209 -13.12 -25.75 61.37
C GLN A 209 -11.98 -26.44 62.10
N LEU A 210 -11.22 -25.67 62.86
CA LEU A 210 -10.38 -26.13 63.96
C LEU A 210 -11.25 -26.14 65.23
N ALA A 211 -10.80 -26.81 66.30
CA ALA A 211 -11.61 -27.10 67.50
C ALA A 211 -12.53 -25.92 67.94
N GLN A 212 -13.72 -26.24 68.49
CA GLN A 212 -14.59 -25.21 69.06
C GLN A 212 -13.78 -24.47 70.11
N SER A 213 -13.55 -23.18 69.87
CA SER A 213 -12.70 -22.43 70.77
C SER A 213 -13.47 -22.22 72.06
N GLY A 214 -12.85 -22.57 73.19
CA GLY A 214 -13.31 -22.14 74.51
C GLY A 214 -13.17 -20.64 74.75
N LEU A 215 -12.96 -19.82 73.70
CA LEU A 215 -12.91 -18.37 73.78
C LEU A 215 -14.28 -17.83 74.18
N SER A 216 -14.43 -17.66 75.49
CA SER A 216 -15.46 -16.87 76.15
C SER A 216 -14.79 -15.57 76.59
N THR A 217 -15.12 -14.42 76.01
CA THR A 217 -14.98 -13.18 76.78
C THR A 217 -16.36 -12.85 77.33
N GLY A 218 -16.70 -13.52 78.43
CA GLY A 218 -17.73 -13.07 79.37
C GLY A 218 -19.20 -13.10 78.93
N GLN A 219 -19.58 -13.28 77.66
CA GLN A 219 -20.99 -13.46 77.29
C GLN A 219 -21.22 -14.27 76.01
N SER A 220 -22.31 -15.03 76.06
CA SER A 220 -22.87 -16.01 75.12
C SER A 220 -22.62 -15.76 73.62
N GLY A 221 -21.70 -16.54 73.03
CA GLY A 221 -21.54 -16.71 71.58
C GLY A 221 -20.37 -17.65 71.22
N SER A 222 -20.64 -18.78 70.56
CA SER A 222 -19.62 -19.79 70.20
C SER A 222 -18.71 -19.34 69.04
N PHE A 223 -17.39 -19.25 69.26
CA PHE A 223 -16.37 -18.99 68.23
C PHE A 223 -15.59 -20.26 67.84
N ASN A 224 -15.16 -20.33 66.59
CA ASN A 224 -14.40 -21.45 66.02
C ASN A 224 -13.13 -20.95 65.34
N GLN A 225 -11.96 -21.44 65.76
CA GLN A 225 -10.75 -21.25 64.97
C GLN A 225 -10.95 -21.94 63.62
N LYS A 226 -10.57 -21.30 62.51
CA LYS A 226 -10.70 -21.90 61.17
C LYS A 226 -9.50 -21.52 60.32
N ASN A 227 -9.15 -22.41 59.41
CA ASN A 227 -8.27 -22.05 58.31
C ASN A 227 -9.09 -21.44 57.19
N VAL A 228 -8.55 -20.44 56.53
CA VAL A 228 -9.03 -19.90 55.25
C VAL A 228 -7.98 -20.18 54.20
N TYR A 229 -8.41 -20.63 53.03
CA TYR A 229 -7.54 -20.96 51.91
C TYR A 229 -7.96 -20.15 50.71
N PHE A 230 -7.01 -19.59 49.96
CA PHE A 230 -7.16 -19.03 48.61
C PHE A 230 -6.66 -20.01 47.55
N ASP A 231 -7.28 -19.99 46.38
CA ASP A 231 -7.18 -21.02 45.36
C ASP A 231 -7.81 -20.57 44.02
N THR A 232 -7.21 -19.61 43.29
CA THR A 232 -7.67 -19.03 41.98
C THR A 232 -8.25 -20.03 40.97
N SER A 233 -7.91 -21.30 41.13
CA SER A 233 -8.23 -22.42 40.26
C SER A 233 -9.64 -22.95 40.38
N LYS A 234 -10.31 -22.81 41.52
CA LYS A 234 -11.57 -23.52 41.70
C LYS A 234 -12.63 -23.06 40.74
N VAL A 235 -12.41 -21.92 40.07
CA VAL A 235 -12.90 -21.75 38.71
C VAL A 235 -11.93 -20.87 37.86
N VAL A 236 -10.88 -21.44 37.27
CA VAL A 236 -10.18 -20.80 36.13
C VAL A 236 -10.08 -21.71 34.92
N ARG A 237 -10.26 -21.13 33.73
CA ARG A 237 -10.09 -21.84 32.45
C ARG A 237 -8.59 -22.03 32.21
N THR A 238 -8.17 -23.27 31.99
CA THR A 238 -6.76 -23.62 31.83
C THR A 238 -6.45 -24.07 30.41
N SER A 239 -5.19 -23.87 30.00
CA SER A 239 -4.60 -24.42 28.78
C SER A 239 -3.08 -24.52 28.92
N ALA A 240 -2.38 -25.13 27.93
CA ALA A 240 -0.91 -25.28 27.92
C ALA A 240 -0.15 -23.95 27.74
N GLU A 241 -0.86 -22.89 27.41
CA GLU A 241 -0.34 -21.56 27.14
C GLU A 241 -1.33 -20.59 27.77
N ASN A 242 -0.82 -19.59 28.50
CA ASN A 242 -1.66 -18.52 28.99
C ASN A 242 -1.99 -17.57 27.84
N ARG A 243 -3.17 -17.76 27.25
CA ARG A 243 -3.61 -16.95 26.12
C ARG A 243 -4.99 -16.34 26.31
N PRO A 244 -5.21 -15.12 25.81
CA PRO A 244 -6.56 -14.64 25.60
C PRO A 244 -7.25 -15.45 24.50
N ARG A 245 -8.60 -15.38 24.46
CA ARG A 245 -9.34 -15.84 23.29
C ARG A 245 -8.83 -15.08 22.05
N ASN A 246 -8.55 -15.82 20.99
CA ASN A 246 -8.00 -15.26 19.75
C ASN A 246 -8.58 -15.97 18.52
N ILE A 247 -8.37 -15.37 17.34
CA ILE A 247 -8.68 -15.94 16.03
C ILE A 247 -7.39 -15.87 15.20
N ALA A 248 -7.07 -16.96 14.51
CA ALA A 248 -5.86 -17.04 13.70
C ALA A 248 -6.09 -16.41 12.31
N PHE A 249 -5.23 -15.47 11.94
CA PHE A 249 -5.09 -14.92 10.60
C PHE A 249 -3.69 -15.24 10.07
N ASN A 250 -3.52 -15.30 8.75
CA ASN A 250 -2.18 -15.27 8.17
C ASN A 250 -1.58 -13.87 8.37
N LEU A 251 -0.26 -13.78 8.57
CA LEU A 251 0.48 -12.54 8.43
C LEU A 251 1.30 -12.58 7.15
N LEU A 252 0.98 -11.68 6.23
CA LEU A 252 1.59 -11.61 4.90
C LEU A 252 2.32 -10.28 4.71
N VAL A 253 3.18 -10.23 3.71
CA VAL A 253 3.85 -9.01 3.24
C VAL A 253 3.89 -9.00 1.72
N ARG A 254 3.69 -7.83 1.09
CA ARG A 254 3.96 -7.67 -0.34
C ARG A 254 5.47 -7.59 -0.55
N ALA A 255 5.99 -8.46 -1.42
CA ALA A 255 7.40 -8.50 -1.82
C ALA A 255 7.65 -7.86 -3.19
N LYS A 256 6.65 -7.87 -4.08
CA LYS A 256 6.66 -7.23 -5.39
C LYS A 256 5.30 -6.63 -5.69
#